data_AF-A0A7H1B7Q3-F1
#
_entry.id   AF-A0A7H1B7Q3-F1
#
_cell.length_a   1.000
_cell.length_b   1.000
_cell.length_c   1.000
_cell.angle_alpha   90.00
_cell.angle_beta   90.00
_cell.angle_gamma   90.00
#
_symmetry.space_group_name_H-M   'P 1'
#
loop_
_entity.id
_entity.type
_entity.pdbx_description
1 polymer ?
#
loop_
_entity_poly.entity_id
_entity_poly.type
_entity_poly.pdbx_seq_one_letter_code
_entity_poly.pdbx_strand_id
1 'polypeptide(L)'
;MRTLHTCAADGSAVLVDGERIAALGSAGELVAAHPGVRVREWPGILTSGLLNPYGPEILEGTYHPDPREADTYGTAPIGGERARAIFRADPSRVGASARRGVQRLFAHGTVAIAGELRSRPVLEVAQRSGLAFGARPDRLPGPVSLSPRPMVLLPALAVGGPARFAIFDVPSREELVAQGAGTCVATVVAGRLVYRGR
;
A
#
# COMPACT_ATOMS: atom_id res chain seq x y z
N MET A 1 14.53 5.25 14.69
CA MET A 1 15.37 4.04 14.56
C MET A 1 15.66 3.82 13.10
N ARG A 2 16.94 3.75 12.72
CA ARG A 2 17.33 3.49 11.33
C ARG A 2 17.06 2.04 10.96
N THR A 3 16.47 1.82 9.79
CA THR A 3 16.23 0.47 9.25
C THR A 3 16.69 0.43 7.80
N LEU A 4 17.52 -0.55 7.47
CA LEU A 4 17.94 -0.84 6.11
C LEU A 4 17.04 -1.94 5.54
N HIS A 5 16.40 -1.69 4.41
CA HIS A 5 15.66 -2.70 3.65
C HIS A 5 16.49 -3.10 2.44
N THR A 6 16.75 -4.39 2.28
CA THR A 6 17.51 -4.96 1.16
C THR A 6 16.64 -5.91 0.35
N CYS A 7 16.81 -5.89 -0.96
CA CYS A 7 16.03 -6.65 -1.93
C CYS A 7 16.94 -7.60 -2.71
N ALA A 8 16.69 -8.90 -2.62
CA ALA A 8 17.58 -9.92 -3.19
C ALA A 8 17.52 -9.97 -4.73
N ALA A 9 16.34 -9.81 -5.31
CA ALA A 9 16.15 -9.96 -6.76
C ALA A 9 16.88 -8.90 -7.60
N ASP A 10 16.89 -7.63 -7.16
CA ASP A 10 17.52 -6.52 -7.88
C ASP A 10 18.74 -5.94 -7.17
N GLY A 11 19.12 -6.50 -6.01
CA GLY A 11 20.24 -6.03 -5.18
C GLY A 11 20.03 -4.63 -4.58
N SER A 12 18.84 -4.05 -4.73
CA SER A 12 18.57 -2.68 -4.29
C SER A 12 18.40 -2.59 -2.78
N ALA A 13 18.68 -1.42 -2.22
CA ALA A 13 18.49 -1.15 -0.82
C ALA A 13 18.08 0.29 -0.54
N VAL A 14 17.31 0.46 0.53
CA VAL A 14 16.87 1.76 1.05
C VAL A 14 17.11 1.83 2.54
N LEU A 15 17.85 2.86 2.96
CA LEU A 15 18.00 3.21 4.37
C LEU A 15 16.91 4.21 4.76
N VAL A 16 16.15 3.86 5.78
CA VAL A 16 15.09 4.70 6.36
C VAL A 16 15.55 5.27 7.70
N ASP A 17 15.37 6.57 7.90
CA ASP A 17 15.54 7.25 9.18
C ASP A 17 14.31 8.10 9.52
N GLY A 18 13.58 7.69 10.56
CA GLY A 18 12.28 8.27 10.88
C GLY A 18 11.33 8.14 9.70
N GLU A 19 10.75 9.25 9.25
CA GLU A 19 9.82 9.28 8.12
C GLU A 19 10.50 9.56 6.76
N ARG A 20 11.83 9.55 6.70
CA ARG A 20 12.61 9.93 5.51
C ARG A 20 13.53 8.85 5.01
N ILE A 21 13.82 8.91 3.72
CA ILE A 21 14.86 8.12 3.06
C ILE A 21 16.20 8.78 3.35
N ALA A 22 17.08 8.06 4.03
CA ALA A 22 18.42 8.55 4.38
C ALA A 22 19.47 8.19 3.33
N ALA A 23 19.32 7.04 2.65
CA ALA A 23 20.20 6.61 1.57
C ALA A 23 19.49 5.62 0.63
N LEU A 24 19.95 5.58 -0.61
CA LEU A 24 19.56 4.62 -1.66
C LEU A 24 20.85 4.10 -2.28
N GLY A 25 20.88 2.82 -2.66
CA GLY A 25 22.07 2.21 -3.26
C GLY A 25 21.91 0.70 -3.37
N SER A 26 23.01 -0.01 -3.63
CA SER A 26 23.02 -1.46 -3.53
C SER A 26 23.02 -1.93 -2.07
N ALA A 27 22.56 -3.16 -1.84
CA ALA A 27 22.60 -3.79 -0.52
C ALA A 27 24.02 -3.85 0.05
N GLY A 28 25.01 -4.22 -0.76
CA GLY A 28 26.40 -4.31 -0.32
C GLY A 28 26.98 -2.98 0.13
N GLU A 29 26.78 -1.91 -0.66
CA GLU A 29 27.24 -0.56 -0.31
C GLU A 29 26.61 -0.05 0.98
N LEU A 30 25.28 -0.17 1.12
CA LEU A 30 24.59 0.37 2.29
C LEU A 30 24.83 -0.45 3.57
N VAL A 31 25.01 -1.77 3.47
CA VAL A 31 25.40 -2.59 4.63
C VAL A 31 26.80 -2.20 5.12
N ALA A 32 27.75 -2.02 4.20
CA ALA A 32 29.12 -1.62 4.55
C ALA A 32 29.18 -0.19 5.13
N ALA A 33 28.42 0.76 4.56
CA ALA A 33 28.41 2.15 4.99
C ALA A 33 27.68 2.38 6.32
N HIS A 34 26.79 1.46 6.73
CA HIS A 34 25.94 1.61 7.91
C HIS A 34 25.99 0.38 8.83
N PRO A 35 27.16 0.06 9.41
CA PRO A 35 27.31 -1.08 10.28
C PRO A 35 26.40 -0.97 11.51
N GLY A 36 25.81 -2.09 11.92
CA GLY A 36 24.93 -2.17 13.11
C GLY A 36 23.51 -1.61 12.91
N VAL A 37 23.16 -1.08 11.73
CA VAL A 37 21.78 -0.74 11.41
C VAL A 37 20.94 -2.01 11.31
N ARG A 38 19.69 -1.94 11.79
CA ARG A 38 18.73 -3.03 11.67
C ARG A 38 18.43 -3.33 10.20
N VAL A 39 18.82 -4.51 9.73
CA VAL A 39 18.59 -4.96 8.35
C VAL A 39 17.30 -5.78 8.26
N ARG A 40 16.53 -5.56 7.19
CA ARG A 40 15.41 -6.39 6.77
C ARG A 40 15.63 -6.83 5.33
N GLU A 41 15.79 -8.12 5.14
CA GLU A 41 15.95 -8.74 3.83
C GLU A 41 14.59 -9.15 3.26
N TRP A 42 14.44 -8.98 1.95
CA TRP A 42 13.24 -9.30 1.19
C TRP A 42 13.60 -9.98 -0.13
N PRO A 43 12.80 -10.95 -0.61
CA PRO A 43 13.16 -11.78 -1.77
C PRO A 43 13.10 -11.03 -3.10
N GLY A 44 12.18 -10.08 -3.25
CA GLY A 44 11.87 -9.47 -4.54
C GLY A 44 12.47 -8.09 -4.78
N ILE A 45 11.79 -7.29 -5.60
CA ILE A 45 12.26 -5.97 -6.07
C ILE A 45 11.70 -4.81 -5.24
N LEU A 46 12.44 -3.69 -5.22
CA LEU A 46 12.04 -2.45 -4.56
C LEU A 46 11.40 -1.46 -5.53
N THR A 47 10.30 -0.81 -5.10
CA THR A 47 9.59 0.20 -5.90
C THR A 47 9.16 1.41 -5.05
N SER A 48 8.79 2.52 -5.67
CA SER A 48 8.24 3.72 -5.00
C SER A 48 6.86 3.52 -4.34
N GLY A 49 6.27 2.34 -4.47
CA GLY A 49 4.89 2.07 -4.06
C GLY A 49 3.85 2.59 -5.06
N LEU A 50 2.61 2.13 -4.88
CA LEU A 50 1.53 2.36 -5.83
C LEU A 50 0.56 3.44 -5.35
N LEU A 51 0.01 4.18 -6.33
CA LEU A 51 -1.21 4.96 -6.18
C LEU A 51 -2.41 4.13 -6.64
N ASN A 52 -3.43 4.01 -5.80
CA ASN A 52 -4.70 3.45 -6.20
C ASN A 52 -5.70 4.57 -6.53
N PRO A 53 -6.19 4.69 -7.78
CA PRO A 53 -7.03 5.81 -8.20
C PRO A 53 -8.51 5.67 -7.82
N TYR A 54 -8.86 4.64 -7.06
CA TYR A 54 -10.23 4.31 -6.63
C TYR A 54 -10.44 4.48 -5.13
N GLY A 55 -9.84 5.51 -4.52
CA GLY A 55 -9.92 5.77 -3.08
C GLY A 55 -11.36 5.76 -2.55
N PRO A 56 -12.28 6.57 -3.08
CA PRO A 56 -13.67 6.60 -2.65
C PRO A 56 -14.40 5.27 -2.89
N GLU A 57 -14.20 4.66 -4.06
CA GLU A 57 -14.88 3.41 -4.41
C GLU A 57 -14.45 2.25 -3.51
N ILE A 58 -13.17 2.20 -3.13
CA ILE A 58 -12.61 1.16 -2.25
C ILE A 58 -12.91 1.45 -0.78
N LEU A 59 -12.80 2.69 -0.32
CA LEU A 59 -12.85 3.01 1.11
C LEU A 59 -14.23 3.43 1.61
N GLU A 60 -15.10 3.95 0.72
CA GLU A 60 -16.45 4.40 1.05
C GLU A 60 -17.52 3.53 0.35
N GLY A 61 -17.26 3.15 -0.90
CA GLY A 61 -18.20 2.40 -1.73
C GLY A 61 -18.19 0.88 -1.55
N THR A 62 -17.22 0.36 -0.78
CA THR A 62 -17.01 -1.08 -0.60
C THR A 62 -17.04 -1.43 0.90
N TYR A 63 -17.87 -2.40 1.25
CA TYR A 63 -17.83 -3.02 2.57
C TYR A 63 -16.72 -4.07 2.60
N HIS A 64 -15.77 -3.91 3.51
CA HIS A 64 -14.73 -4.89 3.80
C HIS A 64 -15.16 -5.66 5.05
N PRO A 65 -15.59 -6.93 4.95
CA PRO A 65 -16.09 -7.68 6.10
C PRO A 65 -15.04 -7.86 7.21
N ASP A 66 -15.47 -7.86 8.47
CA ASP A 66 -14.62 -8.35 9.57
C ASP A 66 -14.50 -9.87 9.47
N PRO A 67 -13.33 -10.48 9.75
CA PRO A 67 -13.21 -11.94 9.80
C PRO A 67 -14.22 -12.62 10.72
N ARG A 68 -14.68 -11.93 11.78
CA ARG A 68 -15.72 -12.43 12.70
C ARG A 68 -17.11 -12.50 12.08
N GLU A 69 -17.33 -11.84 10.95
CA GLU A 69 -18.62 -11.80 10.23
C GLU A 69 -18.60 -12.67 8.97
N ALA A 70 -17.58 -13.53 8.82
CA ALA A 70 -17.38 -14.34 7.63
C ALA A 70 -18.60 -15.21 7.30
N ASP A 71 -19.30 -15.74 8.29
CA ASP A 71 -20.50 -16.56 8.08
C ASP A 71 -21.68 -15.77 7.48
N THR A 72 -21.72 -14.45 7.69
CA THR A 72 -22.80 -13.58 7.19
C THR A 72 -22.44 -12.90 5.87
N TYR A 73 -21.23 -12.36 5.77
CA TYR A 73 -20.81 -11.52 4.66
C TYR A 73 -19.75 -12.17 3.77
N GLY A 74 -19.19 -13.31 4.16
CA GLY A 74 -17.98 -13.85 3.56
C GLY A 74 -16.75 -13.01 3.90
N THR A 75 -15.63 -13.33 3.26
CA THR A 75 -14.33 -12.65 3.46
C THR A 75 -13.96 -11.73 2.30
N ALA A 76 -14.69 -11.80 1.19
CA ALA A 76 -14.46 -10.97 0.02
C ALA A 76 -15.04 -9.55 0.22
N PRO A 77 -14.41 -8.50 -0.34
CA PRO A 77 -15.00 -7.18 -0.38
C PRO A 77 -16.36 -7.19 -1.10
N ILE A 78 -17.33 -6.47 -0.55
CA ILE A 78 -18.68 -6.34 -1.09
C ILE A 78 -18.86 -4.93 -1.62
N GLY A 79 -19.14 -4.80 -2.92
CA GLY A 79 -19.43 -3.51 -3.57
C GLY A 79 -20.92 -3.32 -3.89
N GLY A 80 -21.22 -2.24 -4.61
CA GLY A 80 -22.53 -1.99 -5.22
C GLY A 80 -23.67 -1.82 -4.22
N GLU A 81 -24.88 -2.20 -4.62
CA GLU A 81 -26.09 -1.99 -3.79
C GLU A 81 -26.03 -2.76 -2.47
N ARG A 82 -25.39 -3.93 -2.45
CA ARG A 82 -25.24 -4.71 -1.22
C ARG A 82 -24.40 -3.97 -0.18
N ALA A 83 -23.31 -3.30 -0.60
CA ALA A 83 -22.51 -2.45 0.29
C ALA A 83 -23.32 -1.26 0.81
N ARG A 84 -24.08 -0.61 -0.08
CA ARG A 84 -24.96 0.51 0.29
C ARG A 84 -26.02 0.10 1.29
N ALA A 85 -26.64 -1.07 1.11
CA ALA A 85 -27.62 -1.60 2.06
C ALA A 85 -27.00 -1.84 3.45
N ILE A 86 -25.78 -2.40 3.52
CA ILE A 86 -25.05 -2.61 4.77
C ILE A 86 -24.79 -1.27 5.48
N PHE A 87 -24.27 -0.27 4.76
CA PHE A 87 -23.98 1.04 5.36
C PHE A 87 -25.24 1.84 5.71
N ARG A 88 -26.35 1.67 4.97
CA ARG A 88 -27.64 2.27 5.33
C ARG A 88 -28.22 1.64 6.60
N ALA A 89 -28.09 0.33 6.75
CA ALA A 89 -28.56 -0.39 7.93
C ALA A 89 -27.76 -0.02 9.18
N ASP A 90 -26.44 0.20 9.04
CA ASP A 90 -25.58 0.60 10.14
C ASP A 90 -24.41 1.50 9.65
N PRO A 91 -24.58 2.83 9.72
CA PRO A 91 -23.58 3.79 9.29
C PRO A 91 -22.26 3.75 10.10
N SER A 92 -22.28 3.22 11.32
CA SER A 92 -21.09 3.16 12.18
C SER A 92 -20.00 2.25 11.62
N ARG A 93 -20.39 1.32 10.72
CA ARG A 93 -19.51 0.35 10.06
C ARG A 93 -18.51 0.98 9.10
N VAL A 94 -18.80 2.16 8.57
CA VAL A 94 -18.01 2.81 7.51
C VAL A 94 -16.55 2.96 7.92
N GLY A 95 -16.26 3.47 9.12
CA GLY A 95 -14.89 3.66 9.59
C GLY A 95 -14.13 2.35 9.82
N ALA A 96 -14.80 1.32 10.37
CA ALA A 96 -14.18 0.00 10.57
C ALA A 96 -13.91 -0.72 9.23
N SER A 97 -14.86 -0.62 8.29
CA SER A 97 -14.69 -1.10 6.91
C SER A 97 -13.51 -0.43 6.24
N ALA A 98 -13.42 0.90 6.30
CA ALA A 98 -12.31 1.66 5.72
C ALA A 98 -10.94 1.25 6.29
N ARG A 99 -10.83 0.98 7.59
CA ARG A 99 -9.56 0.49 8.18
C ARG A 99 -9.13 -0.83 7.55
N ARG A 100 -10.06 -1.76 7.34
CA ARG A 100 -9.78 -3.03 6.67
C ARG A 100 -9.47 -2.82 5.18
N GLY A 101 -10.15 -1.89 4.52
CA GLY A 101 -9.84 -1.48 3.15
C GLY A 101 -8.42 -0.94 3.00
N VAL A 102 -7.98 -0.07 3.92
CA VAL A 102 -6.61 0.44 3.97
C VAL A 102 -5.59 -0.70 4.17
N GLN A 103 -5.86 -1.66 5.05
CA GLN A 103 -4.98 -2.82 5.22
C GLN A 103 -4.87 -3.67 3.95
N ARG A 104 -5.97 -3.85 3.22
CA ARG A 104 -5.96 -4.51 1.92
C ARG A 104 -5.16 -3.71 0.88
N LEU A 105 -5.29 -2.38 0.84
CA LEU A 105 -4.46 -1.53 -0.01
C LEU A 105 -2.96 -1.69 0.30
N PHE A 106 -2.58 -1.70 1.58
CA PHE A 106 -1.21 -1.97 1.98
C PHE A 106 -0.73 -3.36 1.58
N ALA A 107 -1.59 -4.37 1.59
CA ALA A 107 -1.27 -5.71 1.10
C ALA A 107 -1.01 -5.78 -0.42
N HIS A 108 -1.32 -4.71 -1.16
CA HIS A 108 -1.04 -4.57 -2.58
C HIS A 108 0.00 -3.48 -2.88
N GLY A 109 0.86 -3.12 -1.91
CA GLY A 109 1.91 -2.11 -2.13
C GLY A 109 1.38 -0.69 -2.34
N THR A 110 0.10 -0.43 -2.04
CA THR A 110 -0.50 0.91 -2.18
C THR A 110 -0.05 1.79 -1.05
N VAL A 111 0.45 2.97 -1.40
CA VAL A 111 0.97 3.96 -0.45
C VAL A 111 0.33 5.34 -0.64
N ALA A 112 -0.41 5.51 -1.73
CA ALA A 112 -1.21 6.69 -2.01
C ALA A 112 -2.56 6.29 -2.60
N ILE A 113 -3.56 7.14 -2.41
CA ILE A 113 -4.86 7.02 -3.07
C ILE A 113 -5.18 8.32 -3.81
N ALA A 114 -6.04 8.21 -4.81
CA ALA A 114 -6.67 9.38 -5.43
C ALA A 114 -8.20 9.30 -5.34
N GLY A 115 -8.83 10.43 -5.65
CA GLY A 115 -10.27 10.63 -5.49
C GLY A 115 -10.61 11.29 -4.15
N GLU A 116 -11.71 12.04 -4.16
CA GLU A 116 -12.17 12.81 -3.00
C GLU A 116 -12.93 11.91 -2.03
N LEU A 117 -12.41 11.77 -0.80
CA LEU A 117 -13.12 11.11 0.29
C LEU A 117 -14.10 12.10 0.93
N ARG A 118 -15.39 11.75 0.95
CA ARG A 118 -16.47 12.59 1.48
C ARG A 118 -16.89 12.19 2.89
N SER A 119 -16.65 10.94 3.27
CA SER A 119 -16.93 10.42 4.59
C SER A 119 -15.81 10.81 5.55
N ARG A 120 -16.13 11.68 6.52
CA ARG A 120 -15.17 12.13 7.53
C ARG A 120 -14.47 10.97 8.28
N PRO A 121 -15.18 9.91 8.76
CA PRO A 121 -14.52 8.75 9.35
C PRO A 121 -13.51 8.07 8.42
N VAL A 122 -13.77 8.05 7.10
CA VAL A 122 -12.87 7.42 6.12
C VAL A 122 -11.65 8.29 5.85
N LEU A 123 -11.85 9.61 5.71
CA LEU A 123 -10.75 10.57 5.57
C LEU A 123 -9.79 10.50 6.77
N GLU A 124 -10.32 10.49 8.00
CA GLU A 124 -9.51 10.36 9.22
C GLU A 124 -8.73 9.03 9.26
N VAL A 125 -9.35 7.93 8.82
CA VAL A 125 -8.67 6.62 8.72
C VAL A 125 -7.53 6.66 7.70
N ALA A 126 -7.75 7.22 6.51
CA ALA A 126 -6.74 7.31 5.47
C ALA A 126 -5.57 8.23 5.87
N GLN A 127 -5.85 9.37 6.51
CA GLN A 127 -4.82 10.28 7.00
C GLN A 127 -3.98 9.63 8.11
N ARG A 128 -4.62 9.01 9.11
CA ARG A 128 -3.93 8.37 10.23
C ARG A 128 -3.14 7.13 9.84
N SER A 129 -3.50 6.47 8.73
CA SER A 129 -2.71 5.35 8.21
C SER A 129 -1.43 5.81 7.51
N GLY A 130 -1.36 7.07 7.10
CA GLY A 130 -0.21 7.68 6.41
C GLY A 130 -0.28 7.60 4.87
N LEU A 131 -1.41 7.15 4.32
CA LEU A 131 -1.64 7.20 2.87
C LEU A 131 -1.47 8.63 2.36
N ALA A 132 -0.71 8.77 1.26
CA ALA A 132 -0.69 10.04 0.54
C ALA A 132 -1.97 10.21 -0.28
N PHE A 133 -2.31 11.47 -0.56
CA PHE A 133 -3.36 11.84 -1.50
C PHE A 133 -2.70 12.36 -2.77
N GLY A 134 -2.97 11.69 -3.89
CA GLY A 134 -2.48 12.06 -5.21
C GLY A 134 -3.60 12.54 -6.12
N ALA A 135 -3.22 13.15 -7.24
CA ALA A 135 -4.15 13.47 -8.31
C ALA A 135 -4.69 12.18 -8.95
N ARG A 136 -5.97 12.20 -9.30
CA ARG A 136 -6.59 11.11 -10.04
C ARG A 136 -6.08 11.17 -11.49
N PRO A 137 -5.60 10.06 -12.07
CA PRO A 137 -5.24 10.03 -13.49
C PRO A 137 -6.46 10.35 -14.36
N ASP A 138 -6.25 11.05 -15.48
CA ASP A 138 -7.32 11.42 -16.42
C ASP A 138 -8.04 10.19 -16.96
N ARG A 139 -7.29 9.12 -17.24
CA ARG A 139 -7.82 7.82 -17.64
C ARG A 139 -7.67 6.81 -16.51
N LEU A 140 -8.79 6.29 -16.05
CA LEU A 140 -8.80 5.29 -14.99
C LEU A 140 -8.41 3.89 -15.50
N PRO A 141 -7.55 3.17 -14.77
CA PRO A 141 -7.12 1.82 -15.13
C PRO A 141 -8.19 0.78 -14.78
N GLY A 142 -8.79 0.16 -15.80
CA GLY A 142 -9.69 -0.99 -15.64
C GLY A 142 -10.89 -0.74 -14.72
N PRO A 143 -11.51 -1.80 -14.17
CA PRO A 143 -12.53 -1.68 -13.13
C PRO A 143 -11.93 -1.34 -11.76
N VAL A 144 -12.79 -0.95 -10.81
CA VAL A 144 -12.42 -0.77 -9.39
C VAL A 144 -11.77 -2.06 -8.88
N SER A 145 -10.54 -1.96 -8.40
CA SER A 145 -9.75 -3.08 -7.89
C SER A 145 -8.69 -2.58 -6.91
N LEU A 146 -8.26 -3.43 -5.98
CA LEU A 146 -7.11 -3.17 -5.12
C LEU A 146 -5.79 -3.14 -5.89
N SER A 147 -5.73 -3.82 -7.04
CA SER A 147 -4.60 -3.83 -7.97
C SER A 147 -5.10 -3.60 -9.40
N PRO A 148 -5.46 -2.35 -9.75
CA PRO A 148 -5.92 -2.05 -11.09
C PRO A 148 -4.76 -2.15 -12.08
N ARG A 149 -5.09 -2.47 -13.33
CA ARG A 149 -4.12 -2.61 -14.42
C ARG A 149 -4.42 -1.57 -15.52
N PRO A 150 -3.44 -0.77 -15.98
CA PRO A 150 -2.07 -0.70 -15.48
C PRO A 150 -1.97 -0.14 -14.05
N MET A 151 -0.93 -0.55 -13.32
CA MET A 151 -0.59 0.00 -12.00
C MET A 151 -0.03 1.41 -12.13
N VAL A 152 -0.30 2.28 -11.15
CA VAL A 152 0.22 3.64 -11.12
C VAL A 152 1.34 3.71 -10.08
N LEU A 153 2.59 3.74 -10.54
CA LEU A 153 3.75 3.96 -9.67
C LEU A 153 3.85 5.44 -9.28
N LEU A 154 4.20 5.69 -8.02
CA LEU A 154 4.63 7.02 -7.61
C LEU A 154 5.99 7.38 -8.23
N PRO A 155 6.38 8.68 -8.23
CA PRO A 155 7.72 9.09 -8.62
C PRO A 155 8.81 8.29 -7.89
N ALA A 156 9.98 8.17 -8.53
CA ALA A 156 11.11 7.44 -7.98
C ALA A 156 11.48 7.94 -6.57
N LEU A 157 12.00 7.02 -5.75
CA LEU A 157 12.49 7.37 -4.42
C LEU A 157 13.66 8.35 -4.52
N ALA A 158 13.72 9.28 -3.59
CA ALA A 158 14.78 10.27 -3.50
C ALA A 158 15.29 10.35 -2.06
N VAL A 159 16.61 10.53 -1.91
CA VAL A 159 17.22 10.81 -0.60
C VAL A 159 16.65 12.12 -0.04
N GLY A 160 16.32 12.12 1.26
CA GLY A 160 15.59 13.20 1.93
C GLY A 160 14.07 13.17 1.71
N GLY A 161 13.59 12.41 0.73
CA GLY A 161 12.17 12.21 0.42
C GLY A 161 11.45 11.36 1.47
N PRO A 162 10.11 11.25 1.39
CA PRO A 162 9.33 10.46 2.32
C PRO A 162 9.67 8.97 2.22
N ALA A 163 9.82 8.31 3.38
CA ALA A 163 10.00 6.86 3.47
C ALA A 163 8.68 6.15 3.17
N ARG A 164 8.40 6.04 1.87
CA ARG A 164 7.19 5.47 1.30
C ARG A 164 7.56 4.62 0.10
N PHE A 165 7.42 3.30 0.22
CA PHE A 165 7.81 2.35 -0.82
C PHE A 165 7.13 1.00 -0.62
N ALA A 166 7.18 0.15 -1.65
CA ALA A 166 6.68 -1.22 -1.60
C ALA A 166 7.67 -2.19 -2.23
N ILE A 167 7.66 -3.41 -1.73
CA ILE A 167 8.51 -4.52 -2.17
C ILE A 167 7.61 -5.64 -2.67
N PHE A 168 7.90 -6.13 -3.86
CA PHE A 168 7.11 -7.17 -4.55
C PHE A 168 7.98 -8.39 -4.79
N ASP A 169 7.50 -9.56 -4.36
CA ASP A 169 8.18 -10.85 -4.51
C ASP A 169 8.05 -11.39 -5.94
N VAL A 170 8.81 -10.75 -6.81
CA VAL A 170 8.99 -11.08 -8.22
C VAL A 170 10.44 -10.77 -8.60
N PRO A 171 10.99 -11.42 -9.63
CA PRO A 171 12.39 -11.23 -10.00
C PRO A 171 12.64 -9.93 -10.78
N SER A 172 11.61 -9.32 -11.38
CA SER A 172 11.77 -8.12 -12.21
C SER A 172 10.50 -7.27 -12.30
N ARG A 173 10.62 -6.08 -12.89
CA ARG A 173 9.48 -5.17 -13.12
C ARG A 173 8.50 -5.74 -14.15
N GLU A 174 9.00 -6.45 -15.14
CA GLU A 174 8.18 -7.11 -16.17
C GLU A 174 7.29 -8.17 -15.52
N GLU A 175 7.84 -8.98 -14.61
CA GLU A 175 7.08 -9.95 -13.82
C GLU A 175 6.09 -9.28 -12.88
N LEU A 176 6.43 -8.13 -12.29
CA LEU A 176 5.47 -7.33 -11.53
C LEU A 176 4.27 -6.93 -12.39
N VAL A 177 4.48 -6.51 -13.65
CA VAL A 177 3.38 -6.16 -14.56
C VAL A 177 2.52 -7.39 -14.89
N ALA A 178 3.13 -8.55 -15.12
CA ALA A 178 2.43 -9.78 -15.46
C ALA A 178 1.57 -10.31 -14.29
N GLN A 179 2.18 -10.44 -13.11
CA GLN A 179 1.57 -11.04 -11.92
C GLN A 179 0.70 -10.03 -11.14
N GLY A 180 1.07 -8.74 -11.17
CA GLY A 180 0.35 -7.66 -10.51
C GLY A 180 0.69 -7.49 -9.03
N ALA A 181 0.06 -6.51 -8.39
CA ALA A 181 0.44 -6.05 -7.05
C ALA A 181 0.10 -7.02 -5.91
N GLY A 182 -0.56 -8.15 -6.20
CA GLY A 182 -0.80 -9.21 -5.22
C GLY A 182 0.48 -9.90 -4.73
N THR A 183 1.60 -9.71 -5.43
CA THR A 183 2.94 -10.20 -5.06
C THR A 183 3.63 -9.34 -4.01
N CYS A 184 2.97 -8.31 -3.47
CA CYS A 184 3.55 -7.45 -2.45
C CYS A 184 3.87 -8.26 -1.18
N VAL A 185 5.08 -8.08 -0.66
CA VAL A 185 5.55 -8.68 0.60
C VAL A 185 5.91 -7.64 1.67
N ALA A 186 6.07 -6.37 1.29
CA ALA A 186 6.26 -5.30 2.24
C ALA A 186 5.74 -3.97 1.72
N THR A 187 5.07 -3.23 2.60
CA THR A 187 4.69 -1.83 2.34
C THR A 187 5.18 -0.98 3.50
N VAL A 188 5.90 0.08 3.18
CA VAL A 188 6.44 1.05 4.15
C VAL A 188 5.80 2.40 3.89
N VAL A 189 5.29 3.02 4.96
CA VAL A 189 4.66 4.34 4.92
C VAL A 189 5.10 5.13 6.14
N ALA A 190 5.58 6.37 5.93
CA ALA A 190 6.15 7.21 6.98
C ALA A 190 7.22 6.44 7.79
N GLY A 191 8.04 5.64 7.09
CA GLY A 191 9.10 4.81 7.68
C GLY A 191 8.64 3.63 8.53
N ARG A 192 7.33 3.38 8.64
CA ARG A 192 6.76 2.25 9.36
C ARG A 192 6.44 1.13 8.38
N LEU A 193 6.82 -0.10 8.73
CA LEU A 193 6.39 -1.30 8.01
C LEU A 193 4.91 -1.55 8.31
N VAL A 194 4.02 -1.08 7.44
CA VAL A 194 2.56 -1.14 7.62
C VAL A 194 1.94 -2.42 7.09
N TYR A 195 2.65 -3.13 6.21
CA TYR A 195 2.30 -4.47 5.78
C TYR A 195 3.56 -5.33 5.64
N ARG A 196 3.44 -6.58 6.07
CA ARG A 196 4.43 -7.64 5.89
C ARG A 196 3.68 -8.88 5.44
N GLY A 197 3.92 -9.28 4.20
CA GLY A 197 3.51 -10.58 3.66
C GLY A 197 4.22 -11.71 4.38
N ARG A 198 3.62 -12.90 4.34
CA ARG A 198 4.25 -14.12 4.81
C ARG A 198 5.12 -14.71 3.73
#